data_AF-C4XZP0-F1
#
_entry.id   AF-C4XZP0-F1
#
_cell.length_a   1.000
_cell.length_b   1.000
_cell.length_c   1.000
_cell.angle_alpha   90.00
_cell.angle_beta   90.00
_cell.angle_gamma   90.00
#
_symmetry.space_group_name_H-M   'P 1'
#
loop_
_entity.id
_entity.type
_entity.pdbx_description
1 polymer ?
#
loop_
_entity_poly.entity_id
_entity_poly.type
_entity_poly.pdbx_seq_one_letter_code
_entity_poly.pdbx_strand_id
1 'polypeptide(L)'
;MLRLLQKRSFSSPAALCFSSSPMSAFSRSLAAGKVLPSSPEMKTPAWAESESNESAITKKVVGLARSLQETGRPPISIAKNFSKNFVAGQLYDPFDFSMDRLDMEAKWEKRRRDPARNYRNGENDVFVRTGIDPLDLYSMPEILSRFVSSTGQILPREVTGCNAKNQKKLGIAIKRARSVGLLSTTHRHARYMPKRIL
;
A
#
# COMPACT_ATOMS: atom_id res chain seq x y z
N MET A 1 18.71 39.84 36.06
CA MET A 1 17.49 39.15 36.51
C MET A 1 16.32 39.74 35.72
N LEU A 2 15.41 38.90 35.19
CA LEU A 2 14.26 39.21 34.32
C LEU A 2 14.54 39.31 32.80
N ARG A 3 14.36 38.18 32.09
CA ARG A 3 13.98 38.18 30.66
C ARG A 3 12.54 37.65 30.55
N LEU A 4 11.76 38.39 29.77
CA LEU A 4 10.33 38.27 29.57
C LEU A 4 9.91 36.88 29.06
N LEU A 5 8.78 36.40 29.62
CA LEU A 5 7.95 35.34 29.07
C LEU A 5 7.42 35.75 27.69
N GLN A 6 7.65 34.91 26.68
CA GLN A 6 6.95 34.99 25.40
C GLN A 6 6.08 33.74 25.23
N LYS A 7 4.82 33.85 25.66
CA LYS A 7 3.77 32.86 25.40
C LYS A 7 3.43 32.88 23.91
N ARG A 8 3.80 31.82 23.17
CA ARG A 8 3.28 31.57 21.83
C ARG A 8 2.01 30.73 21.96
N SER A 9 0.86 31.38 21.83
CA SER A 9 -0.43 30.74 21.58
C SER A 9 -0.47 30.22 20.14
N PHE A 10 -0.55 28.91 19.97
CA PHE A 10 -0.89 28.31 18.68
C PHE A 10 -2.40 28.07 18.65
N SER A 11 -3.08 28.74 17.71
CA SER A 11 -4.49 28.54 17.39
C SER A 11 -4.67 27.20 16.68
N SER A 12 -5.73 26.51 17.08
CA SER A 12 -6.22 25.26 16.51
C SER A 12 -6.77 25.49 15.09
N PRO A 13 -6.47 24.66 14.07
CA PRO A 13 -7.24 24.69 12.83
C PRO A 13 -8.56 23.93 13.04
N ALA A 14 -9.64 24.67 12.76
CA ALA A 14 -11.02 24.26 12.84
C ALA A 14 -11.34 23.04 11.96
N ALA A 15 -12.28 22.25 12.46
CA ALA A 15 -12.93 21.13 11.79
C ALA A 15 -13.56 21.56 10.46
N LEU A 16 -13.29 20.80 9.40
CA LEU A 16 -14.04 20.89 8.16
C LEU A 16 -15.36 20.12 8.34
N CYS A 17 -16.45 20.87 8.35
CA CYS A 17 -17.81 20.39 8.33
C CYS A 17 -18.09 19.60 7.04
N PHE A 18 -18.45 18.32 7.20
CA PHE A 18 -19.02 17.50 6.15
C PHE A 18 -20.48 17.95 5.96
N SER A 19 -20.77 18.66 4.87
CA SER A 19 -22.15 19.01 4.51
C SER A 19 -22.87 17.75 4.03
N SER A 20 -23.79 17.24 4.86
CA SER A 20 -24.76 16.22 4.49
C SER A 20 -25.76 16.81 3.48
N SER A 21 -25.74 16.34 2.25
CA SER A 21 -26.83 16.60 1.29
C SER A 21 -28.06 15.78 1.69
N PRO A 22 -29.26 16.36 1.71
CA PRO A 22 -30.49 15.63 2.01
C PRO A 22 -30.87 14.71 0.85
N MET A 23 -31.21 13.45 1.16
CA MET A 23 -31.80 12.51 0.21
C MET A 23 -33.17 13.04 -0.22
N SER A 24 -33.36 13.25 -1.53
CA SER A 24 -34.66 13.54 -2.09
C SER A 24 -35.53 12.27 -2.08
N ALA A 25 -36.74 12.41 -1.56
CA ALA A 25 -37.76 11.38 -1.60
C ALA A 25 -38.19 11.16 -3.06
N PHE A 26 -37.85 10.00 -3.62
CA PHE A 26 -38.37 9.59 -4.92
C PHE A 26 -39.79 9.06 -4.72
N SER A 27 -40.77 9.81 -5.21
CA SER A 27 -42.17 9.43 -5.20
C SER A 27 -42.39 8.18 -6.07
N ARG A 28 -43.07 7.20 -5.50
CA ARG A 28 -43.46 5.96 -6.18
C ARG A 28 -44.63 6.28 -7.11
N SER A 29 -44.36 6.46 -8.40
CA SER A 29 -45.40 6.47 -9.42
C SER A 29 -45.89 5.04 -9.66
N LEU A 30 -47.15 4.80 -9.33
CA LEU A 30 -47.87 3.55 -9.54
C LEU A 30 -48.24 3.46 -11.03
N ALA A 31 -47.39 2.83 -11.84
CA ALA A 31 -47.74 2.51 -13.22
C ALA A 31 -48.40 1.13 -13.28
N ALA A 32 -49.58 1.11 -13.90
CA ALA A 32 -50.49 -0.02 -14.04
C ALA A 32 -49.81 -1.30 -14.55
N GLY A 33 -50.27 -2.43 -13.99
CA GLY A 33 -49.74 -3.76 -14.25
C GLY A 33 -49.80 -4.16 -15.72
N LYS A 34 -48.69 -4.70 -16.21
CA LYS A 34 -48.70 -5.65 -17.33
C LYS A 34 -48.69 -7.05 -16.74
N VAL A 35 -49.79 -7.75 -16.98
CA VAL A 35 -50.03 -9.14 -16.58
C VAL A 35 -48.92 -10.01 -17.16
N LEU A 36 -48.38 -10.92 -16.35
CA LEU A 36 -47.42 -11.93 -16.80
C LEU A 36 -48.15 -12.92 -17.74
N PRO A 37 -47.57 -13.29 -18.90
CA PRO A 37 -48.13 -14.37 -19.71
C PRO A 37 -47.98 -15.71 -18.96
N SER A 38 -49.11 -16.39 -18.79
CA SER A 38 -49.21 -17.74 -18.26
C SER A 38 -48.78 -18.80 -19.27
N SER A 39 -47.92 -19.71 -18.81
CA SER A 39 -47.66 -21.07 -19.33
C SER A 39 -46.65 -21.25 -20.48
N PRO A 40 -45.96 -22.42 -20.52
CA PRO A 40 -44.66 -22.60 -21.13
C PRO A 40 -44.73 -23.21 -22.52
N GLU A 41 -44.01 -22.65 -23.48
CA GLU A 41 -43.65 -23.36 -24.70
C GLU A 41 -42.14 -23.60 -24.72
N MET A 42 -41.77 -24.88 -24.59
CA MET A 42 -40.46 -25.37 -24.99
C MET A 42 -40.30 -25.25 -26.51
N LYS A 43 -39.17 -24.71 -26.97
CA LYS A 43 -38.51 -25.07 -28.25
C LYS A 43 -37.05 -24.58 -28.28
N THR A 44 -36.12 -25.53 -28.18
CA THR A 44 -34.82 -25.76 -28.87
C THR A 44 -33.91 -24.59 -29.35
N PRO A 45 -32.58 -24.83 -29.51
CA PRO A 45 -31.58 -23.77 -29.55
C PRO A 45 -31.45 -23.13 -30.94
N ALA A 46 -31.99 -21.94 -31.09
CA ALA A 46 -31.70 -21.05 -32.20
C ALA A 46 -30.61 -20.05 -31.78
N TRP A 47 -29.34 -20.44 -31.90
CA TRP A 47 -28.21 -19.49 -31.82
C TRP A 47 -28.05 -18.66 -33.10
N ALA A 48 -29.11 -18.60 -33.93
CA ALA A 48 -29.16 -17.78 -35.12
C ALA A 48 -30.43 -16.94 -35.09
N GLU A 49 -30.18 -15.63 -35.04
CA GLU A 49 -31.04 -14.54 -35.48
C GLU A 49 -32.27 -14.21 -34.63
N SER A 50 -32.10 -13.17 -33.81
CA SER A 50 -33.16 -12.22 -33.53
C SER A 50 -32.58 -10.80 -33.55
N GLU A 51 -32.79 -10.11 -34.67
CA GLU A 51 -32.71 -8.65 -34.74
C GLU A 51 -33.70 -8.05 -33.73
N SER A 52 -33.20 -7.48 -32.64
CA SER A 52 -33.99 -6.55 -31.83
C SER A 52 -33.07 -5.61 -31.05
N ASN A 53 -32.91 -4.41 -31.58
CA ASN A 53 -32.34 -3.21 -30.94
C ASN A 53 -31.07 -3.44 -30.09
N GLU A 54 -29.98 -3.81 -30.76
CA GLU A 54 -28.66 -3.52 -30.23
C GLU A 54 -28.55 -2.02 -30.01
N SER A 55 -28.50 -1.61 -28.75
CA SER A 55 -28.21 -0.22 -28.38
C SER A 55 -26.98 0.25 -29.17
N ALA A 56 -26.98 1.49 -29.67
CA ALA A 56 -25.81 2.04 -30.35
C ALA A 56 -24.52 1.94 -29.49
N ILE A 57 -24.69 1.82 -28.17
CA ILE A 57 -23.64 1.58 -27.17
C ILE A 57 -23.04 0.17 -27.34
N THR A 58 -23.83 -0.89 -27.47
CA THR A 58 -23.32 -2.26 -27.62
C THR A 58 -22.54 -2.43 -28.93
N LYS A 59 -23.03 -1.92 -30.06
CA LYS A 59 -22.30 -1.95 -31.34
C LYS A 59 -20.97 -1.20 -31.28
N LYS A 60 -20.93 -0.03 -30.62
CA LYS A 60 -19.71 0.76 -30.44
C LYS A 60 -18.71 0.06 -29.52
N VAL A 61 -19.16 -0.51 -28.41
CA VAL A 61 -18.30 -1.24 -27.46
C VAL A 61 -17.73 -2.51 -28.10
N VAL A 62 -18.54 -3.27 -28.84
CA VAL A 62 -18.10 -4.48 -29.55
C VAL A 62 -17.12 -4.13 -30.68
N GLY A 63 -17.37 -3.06 -31.44
CA GLY A 63 -16.46 -2.58 -32.48
C GLY A 63 -15.12 -2.10 -31.92
N LEU A 64 -15.13 -1.37 -30.80
CA LEU A 64 -13.93 -0.92 -30.10
C LEU A 64 -13.13 -2.10 -29.53
N ALA A 65 -13.80 -3.12 -28.99
CA ALA A 65 -13.15 -4.32 -28.47
C ALA A 65 -12.42 -5.10 -29.57
N ARG A 66 -12.99 -5.19 -30.78
CA ARG A 66 -12.37 -5.85 -31.93
C ARG A 66 -11.14 -5.10 -32.43
N SER A 67 -11.18 -3.76 -32.53
CA SER A 67 -10.00 -2.98 -32.94
C SER A 67 -8.86 -3.00 -31.91
N LEU A 68 -9.18 -3.10 -30.61
CA LEU A 68 -8.21 -3.34 -29.54
C LEU A 68 -7.57 -4.73 -29.61
N GLN A 69 -8.30 -5.75 -30.05
CA GLN A 69 -7.79 -7.11 -30.25
C GLN A 69 -6.91 -7.22 -31.51
N GLU A 70 -7.19 -6.44 -32.56
CA GLU A 70 -6.42 -6.47 -33.83
C GLU A 70 -5.03 -5.82 -33.73
N THR A 71 -4.81 -4.95 -32.73
CA THR A 71 -3.46 -4.46 -32.34
C THR A 71 -2.78 -5.37 -31.31
N GLY A 72 -3.26 -6.62 -31.20
CA GLY A 72 -3.30 -7.56 -30.08
C GLY A 72 -2.03 -8.01 -29.36
N ARG A 73 -1.02 -7.15 -29.22
CA ARG A 73 -0.03 -7.29 -28.16
C ARG A 73 -0.38 -6.26 -27.09
N PRO A 74 -0.88 -6.66 -25.90
CA PRO A 74 -0.87 -5.74 -24.77
C PRO A 74 0.56 -5.17 -24.64
N PRO A 75 0.73 -3.91 -24.23
CA PRO A 75 2.06 -3.31 -24.13
C PRO A 75 2.96 -4.27 -23.35
N ILE A 76 4.06 -4.68 -23.98
CA ILE A 76 4.94 -5.78 -23.52
C ILE A 76 5.48 -5.51 -22.10
N SER A 77 5.40 -4.26 -21.64
CA SER A 77 5.79 -3.82 -20.31
C SER A 77 4.67 -3.02 -19.63
N ILE A 78 3.77 -3.71 -18.93
CA ILE A 78 2.85 -3.11 -17.96
C ILE A 78 3.63 -2.84 -16.67
N ALA A 79 3.50 -1.65 -16.07
CA ALA A 79 4.16 -1.37 -14.80
C ALA A 79 3.55 -2.19 -13.65
N LYS A 80 4.40 -2.65 -12.73
CA LYS A 80 4.02 -3.59 -11.65
C LYS A 80 2.97 -3.06 -10.67
N ASN A 81 2.75 -1.75 -10.64
CA ASN A 81 1.74 -1.11 -9.82
C ASN A 81 0.32 -1.21 -10.41
N PHE A 82 0.17 -1.52 -11.69
CA PHE A 82 -1.14 -1.66 -12.36
C PHE A 82 -1.73 -3.07 -12.29
N SER A 83 -1.07 -4.01 -11.63
CA SER A 83 -1.56 -5.37 -11.45
C SER A 83 -1.29 -5.87 -10.03
N LYS A 84 -2.23 -6.68 -9.51
CA LYS A 84 -2.09 -7.33 -8.20
C LYS A 84 -1.13 -8.51 -8.32
N ASN A 85 -0.29 -8.72 -7.31
CA ASN A 85 0.53 -9.93 -7.22
C ASN A 85 -0.29 -11.04 -6.56
N PHE A 86 -0.81 -11.99 -7.35
CA PHE A 86 -1.52 -13.15 -6.84
C PHE A 86 -0.56 -14.23 -6.35
N VAL A 87 -0.79 -14.74 -5.14
CA VAL A 87 -0.10 -15.94 -4.65
C VAL A 87 -0.87 -17.17 -5.09
N ALA A 88 -0.17 -18.23 -5.49
CA ALA A 88 -0.81 -19.49 -5.87
C ALA A 88 -1.74 -19.99 -4.73
N GLY A 89 -2.98 -20.32 -5.08
CA GLY A 89 -4.01 -20.75 -4.11
C GLY A 89 -4.82 -19.62 -3.48
N GLN A 90 -4.56 -18.35 -3.81
CA GLN A 90 -5.46 -17.26 -3.43
C GLN A 90 -6.70 -17.24 -4.34
N LEU A 91 -7.88 -17.15 -3.74
CA LEU A 91 -9.12 -16.88 -4.45
C LEU A 91 -9.11 -15.43 -4.94
N TYR A 92 -9.40 -15.22 -6.22
CA TYR A 92 -9.54 -13.89 -6.79
C TYR A 92 -11.00 -13.46 -6.81
N ASP A 93 -11.23 -12.17 -6.64
CA ASP A 93 -12.50 -11.49 -6.90
C ASP A 93 -12.34 -10.66 -8.19
N PRO A 94 -13.34 -10.55 -9.09
CA PRO A 94 -13.35 -9.53 -10.14
C PRO A 94 -12.91 -8.13 -9.68
N PHE A 95 -13.26 -7.71 -8.45
CA PHE A 95 -12.81 -6.43 -7.88
C PHE A 95 -11.29 -6.34 -7.71
N ASP A 96 -10.57 -7.47 -7.63
CA ASP A 96 -9.11 -7.52 -7.49
C ASP A 96 -8.33 -6.95 -8.69
N PHE A 97 -8.97 -6.81 -9.85
CA PHE A 97 -8.36 -6.23 -11.04
C PHE A 97 -8.62 -4.72 -11.18
N SER A 98 -9.44 -4.14 -10.31
CA SER A 98 -9.74 -2.70 -10.33
C SER A 98 -8.58 -1.88 -9.78
N MET A 99 -8.42 -0.65 -10.27
CA MET A 99 -7.44 0.31 -9.72
C MET A 99 -7.74 0.63 -8.25
N ASP A 100 -9.02 0.73 -7.90
CA ASP A 100 -9.46 0.98 -6.52
C ASP A 100 -8.92 -0.07 -5.56
N ARG A 101 -8.96 -1.36 -5.93
CA ARG A 101 -8.39 -2.41 -5.08
C ARG A 101 -6.87 -2.27 -4.92
N LEU A 102 -6.14 -2.01 -6.01
CA LEU A 102 -4.69 -1.86 -5.97
C LEU A 102 -4.26 -0.68 -5.09
N ASP A 103 -4.96 0.44 -5.21
CA ASP A 103 -4.71 1.64 -4.38
C ASP A 103 -5.04 1.38 -2.90
N MET A 104 -6.14 0.68 -2.63
CA MET A 104 -6.48 0.26 -1.28
C MET A 104 -5.42 -0.67 -0.70
N GLU A 105 -4.96 -1.66 -1.46
CA GLU A 105 -3.94 -2.62 -1.03
C GLU A 105 -2.59 -1.94 -0.79
N ALA A 106 -2.16 -1.05 -1.69
CA ALA A 106 -0.95 -0.24 -1.53
C ALA A 106 -1.03 0.64 -0.27
N LYS A 107 -2.18 1.28 -0.02
CA LYS A 107 -2.43 2.06 1.21
C LYS A 107 -2.37 1.16 2.45
N TRP A 108 -2.95 -0.03 2.40
CA TRP A 108 -2.93 -0.98 3.51
C TRP A 108 -1.53 -1.53 3.77
N GLU A 109 -0.78 -1.88 2.74
CA GLU A 109 0.60 -2.34 2.84
C GLU A 109 1.51 -1.25 3.41
N LYS A 110 1.39 -0.01 2.93
CA LYS A 110 2.12 1.14 3.49
C LYS A 110 1.81 1.30 4.98
N ARG A 111 0.53 1.19 5.38
CA ARG A 111 0.14 1.21 6.80
C ARG A 111 0.73 0.05 7.59
N ARG A 112 0.79 -1.16 7.03
CA ARG A 112 1.38 -2.36 7.67
C ARG A 112 2.91 -2.28 7.78
N ARG A 113 3.58 -1.63 6.83
CA ARG A 113 5.04 -1.45 6.82
C ARG A 113 5.49 -0.34 7.77
N ASP A 114 4.67 0.68 8.00
CA ASP A 114 4.98 1.81 8.88
C ASP A 114 5.21 1.33 10.34
N PRO A 115 6.47 1.33 10.82
CA PRO A 115 6.78 0.82 12.15
C PRO A 115 6.27 1.74 13.26
N ALA A 116 6.15 3.04 12.98
CA ALA A 116 5.68 4.03 13.95
C ALA A 116 4.20 3.78 14.30
N ARG A 117 3.38 3.45 13.30
CA ARG A 117 1.95 3.15 13.49
C ARG A 117 1.71 1.77 14.08
N ASN A 118 2.54 0.79 13.76
CA ASN A 118 2.38 -0.60 14.22
C ASN A 118 3.18 -0.93 15.47
N TYR A 119 3.43 0.07 16.32
CA TYR A 119 4.12 -0.11 17.58
C TYR A 119 3.23 -0.85 18.60
N ARG A 120 3.15 -2.18 18.46
CA ARG A 120 2.49 -3.09 19.40
C ARG A 120 3.33 -3.29 20.66
N ASN A 121 3.54 -2.24 21.45
CA ASN A 121 4.36 -2.27 22.68
C ASN A 121 5.79 -2.84 22.50
N GLY A 122 6.32 -2.85 21.27
CA GLY A 122 7.61 -3.44 20.94
C GLY A 122 7.61 -4.94 20.65
N GLU A 123 6.46 -5.61 20.57
CA GLU A 123 6.32 -7.03 20.18
C GLU A 123 6.89 -7.29 18.77
N ASN A 124 6.74 -6.31 17.87
CA ASN A 124 7.23 -6.39 16.50
C ASN A 124 8.71 -6.00 16.34
N ASP A 125 9.41 -5.71 17.43
CA ASP A 125 10.83 -5.36 17.40
C ASP A 125 11.68 -6.56 16.97
N VAL A 126 12.59 -6.33 16.02
CA VAL A 126 13.50 -7.36 15.49
C VAL A 126 14.33 -7.98 16.60
N PHE A 127 14.87 -7.19 17.53
CA PHE A 127 15.74 -7.69 18.60
C PHE A 127 14.98 -8.46 19.68
N VAL A 128 13.73 -8.08 19.94
CA VAL A 128 12.86 -8.82 20.89
C VAL A 128 12.50 -10.17 20.30
N ARG A 129 12.15 -10.21 19.01
CA ARG A 129 11.81 -11.46 18.31
C ARG A 129 12.99 -12.43 18.20
N THR A 130 14.19 -11.91 18.01
CA THR A 130 15.40 -12.75 17.92
C THR A 130 16.00 -13.09 19.28
N GLY A 131 15.62 -12.37 20.35
CA GLY A 131 16.19 -12.56 21.69
C GLY A 131 17.66 -12.13 21.81
N ILE A 132 18.13 -11.24 20.92
CA ILE A 132 19.54 -10.82 20.88
C ILE A 132 19.66 -9.40 21.42
N ASP A 133 20.61 -9.19 22.32
CA ASP A 133 20.91 -7.86 22.82
C ASP A 133 21.70 -7.04 21.79
N PRO A 134 21.20 -5.86 21.36
CA PRO A 134 21.87 -5.08 20.32
C PRO A 134 23.21 -4.49 20.78
N LEU A 135 23.49 -4.47 22.09
CA LEU A 135 24.75 -3.95 22.63
C LEU A 135 25.95 -4.85 22.27
N ASP A 136 25.75 -6.16 22.19
CA ASP A 136 26.80 -7.15 21.94
C ASP A 136 27.19 -7.23 20.47
N LEU A 137 26.31 -6.75 19.58
CA LEU A 137 26.50 -6.74 18.13
C LEU A 137 27.55 -5.74 17.62
N TYR A 138 28.24 -5.00 18.50
CA TYR A 138 29.26 -4.02 18.09
C TYR A 138 30.41 -4.65 17.30
N SER A 139 30.69 -5.95 17.52
CA SER A 139 31.71 -6.70 16.78
C SER A 139 31.28 -7.06 15.36
N MET A 140 29.98 -6.95 15.03
CA MET A 140 29.39 -7.39 13.75
C MET A 140 28.86 -6.16 12.97
N PRO A 141 29.73 -5.40 12.27
CA PRO A 141 29.32 -4.19 11.57
C PRO A 141 28.32 -4.45 10.43
N GLU A 142 28.30 -5.66 9.88
CA GLU A 142 27.35 -6.06 8.82
C GLU A 142 25.88 -5.99 9.27
N ILE A 143 25.60 -6.33 10.53
CA ILE A 143 24.23 -6.31 11.06
C ILE A 143 23.85 -4.87 11.41
N LEU A 144 24.76 -4.16 12.09
CA LEU A 144 24.56 -2.77 12.48
C LEU A 144 24.34 -1.85 11.28
N SER A 145 25.01 -2.12 10.16
CA SER A 145 24.86 -1.33 8.93
C SER A 145 23.44 -1.33 8.35
N ARG A 146 22.56 -2.27 8.72
CA ARG A 146 21.14 -2.25 8.32
C ARG A 146 20.36 -1.13 9.00
N PHE A 147 20.79 -0.72 10.19
CA PHE A 147 20.14 0.32 11.02
C PHE A 147 20.73 1.72 10.79
N VAL A 148 21.52 1.87 9.73
CA VAL A 148 22.20 3.11 9.37
C VAL A 148 21.74 3.54 7.97
N SER A 149 21.60 4.83 7.74
CA SER A 149 21.30 5.42 6.43
C SER A 149 22.45 5.19 5.43
N SER A 150 22.23 5.43 4.14
CA SER A 150 23.30 5.38 3.12
C SER A 150 24.47 6.30 3.48
N THR A 151 24.19 7.47 4.06
CA THR A 151 25.14 8.49 4.52
C THR A 151 25.83 8.13 5.85
N GLY A 152 25.55 6.98 6.45
CA GLY A 152 26.12 6.66 7.75
C GLY A 152 25.39 7.29 8.94
N GLN A 153 24.20 7.88 8.79
CA GLN A 153 23.41 8.38 9.94
C GLN A 153 22.64 7.25 10.63
N ILE A 154 22.53 7.25 11.96
CA ILE A 154 21.74 6.24 12.68
C ILE A 154 20.26 6.49 12.39
N LEU A 155 19.53 5.44 11.95
CA LEU A 155 18.12 5.58 11.62
C LEU A 155 17.28 5.87 12.87
N PRO A 156 16.24 6.73 12.77
CA PRO A 156 15.36 7.01 13.89
C PRO A 156 14.53 5.78 14.27
N ARG A 157 13.95 5.80 15.47
CA ARG A 157 13.13 4.71 15.99
C ARG A 157 11.92 4.39 15.09
N GLU A 158 11.33 5.41 14.48
CA GLU A 158 10.18 5.27 13.57
C GLU A 158 10.49 4.43 12.34
N VAL A 159 11.74 4.47 11.85
CA VAL A 159 12.16 3.70 10.68
C VAL A 159 12.67 2.31 11.09
N THR A 160 13.37 2.22 12.22
CA THR A 160 13.92 0.94 12.72
C THR A 160 12.87 0.04 13.35
N GLY A 161 11.77 0.59 13.87
CA GLY A 161 10.70 -0.17 14.53
C GLY A 161 11.11 -0.78 15.88
N CYS A 162 12.27 -0.40 16.43
CA CYS A 162 12.79 -0.97 17.66
C CYS A 162 12.09 -0.40 18.92
N ASN A 163 12.08 -1.16 20.01
CA ASN A 163 11.67 -0.64 21.32
C ASN A 163 12.65 0.46 21.78
N ALA A 164 12.19 1.42 22.59
CA ALA A 164 13.01 2.55 23.04
C ALA A 164 14.27 2.10 23.80
N LYS A 165 14.18 1.01 24.58
CA LYS A 165 15.33 0.41 25.29
C LYS A 165 16.36 -0.15 24.30
N ASN A 166 15.90 -0.92 23.33
CA ASN A 166 16.75 -1.53 22.30
C ASN A 166 17.36 -0.48 21.37
N GLN A 167 16.62 0.57 21.03
CA GLN A 167 17.13 1.69 20.23
C GLN A 167 18.29 2.41 20.92
N LYS A 168 18.21 2.62 22.25
CA LYS A 168 19.32 3.20 23.02
C LYS A 168 20.55 2.29 23.00
N LYS A 169 20.37 0.99 23.29
CA LYS A 169 21.43 -0.02 23.24
C LYS A 169 22.08 -0.11 21.85
N LEU A 170 21.28 -0.13 20.79
CA LEU A 170 21.71 -0.10 19.40
C LEU A 170 22.54 1.15 19.08
N GLY A 171 22.09 2.32 19.53
CA GLY A 171 22.84 3.56 19.36
C GLY A 171 24.22 3.51 20.04
N ILE A 172 24.32 2.89 21.21
CA ILE A 172 25.60 2.68 21.91
C ILE A 172 26.48 1.70 21.12
N ALA A 173 25.93 0.58 20.64
CA ALA A 173 26.66 -0.41 19.85
C ALA A 173 27.25 0.20 18.57
N ILE A 174 26.47 0.99 17.83
CA ILE A 174 26.94 1.67 16.61
C ILE A 174 28.05 2.67 16.92
N LYS A 175 27.90 3.47 17.99
CA LYS A 175 28.95 4.41 18.41
C LYS A 175 30.23 3.66 18.80
N ARG A 176 30.11 2.55 19.52
CA ARG A 176 31.26 1.69 19.90
C ARG A 176 31.95 1.13 18.67
N ALA A 177 31.21 0.58 17.71
CA ALA A 177 31.75 0.06 16.46
C ALA A 177 32.51 1.13 15.65
N ARG A 178 32.03 2.38 15.67
CA ARG A 178 32.72 3.52 15.03
C ARG A 178 34.02 3.88 15.73
N SER A 179 34.02 3.96 17.06
CA SER A 179 35.22 4.28 17.83
C SER A 179 36.33 3.24 17.65
N VAL A 180 35.96 1.97 17.44
CA VAL A 180 36.91 0.88 17.15
C VAL A 180 37.38 0.88 15.69
N GLY A 181 36.65 1.56 14.79
CA GLY A 181 36.96 1.59 13.35
C GLY A 181 36.34 0.44 12.54
N LEU A 182 35.39 -0.32 13.12
CA LEU A 182 34.69 -1.41 12.42
C LEU A 182 33.59 -0.91 11.47
N LEU A 183 33.04 0.27 11.75
CA LEU A 183 31.93 0.85 10.98
C LEU A 183 32.20 2.32 10.67
N SER A 184 31.96 2.71 9.42
CA SER A 184 32.14 4.10 8.97
C SER A 184 31.07 5.05 9.54
N THR A 185 31.45 6.32 9.68
CA THR A 185 30.54 7.43 9.99
C THR A 185 29.83 8.00 8.77
N THR A 186 30.38 7.79 7.56
CA THR A 186 29.94 8.45 6.32
C THR A 186 29.19 7.53 5.36
N HIS A 187 29.31 6.21 5.53
CA HIS A 187 28.69 5.24 4.64
C HIS A 187 28.35 3.93 5.36
N ARG A 188 27.54 3.09 4.70
CA ARG A 188 27.22 1.73 5.14
C ARG A 188 28.40 0.78 4.96
N HIS A 189 28.34 -0.40 5.57
CA HIS A 189 29.29 -1.49 5.33
C HIS A 189 29.32 -1.87 3.84
N ALA A 190 30.48 -2.33 3.34
CA ALA A 190 30.72 -2.62 1.92
C ALA A 190 29.67 -3.56 1.29
N ARG A 191 29.09 -4.49 2.06
CA ARG A 191 28.00 -5.37 1.59
C ARG A 191 26.76 -4.63 1.09
N TYR A 192 26.45 -3.45 1.64
CA TYR A 192 25.23 -2.69 1.32
C TYR A 192 25.50 -1.45 0.46
N MET A 193 26.73 -1.29 -0.03
CA MET A 193 27.05 -0.24 -0.99
C MET A 193 26.49 -0.61 -2.37
N PRO A 194 25.93 0.34 -3.13
CA PRO A 194 25.53 0.07 -4.51
C PRO A 194 26.75 -0.40 -5.31
N LYS A 195 26.65 -1.59 -5.89
CA LYS A 195 27.68 -2.11 -6.80
C LYS A 195 27.34 -1.67 -8.22
N ARG A 196 28.30 -1.08 -8.94
CA ARG A 196 28.15 -0.89 -10.38
C ARG A 196 28.22 -2.26 -11.02
N ILE A 197 27.17 -2.63 -11.75
CA ILE A 197 27.19 -3.78 -12.64
C ILE A 197 27.91 -3.27 -13.88
N LEU A 198 29.16 -3.70 -14.06
CA LEU A 198 29.93 -3.47 -15.29
C LEU A 198 29.59 -4.55 -16.31
#